data_AF-A0A9Q2S6Z3-F1
#
_entry.id   AF-A0A9Q2S6Z3-F1
#
_cell.length_a   1.000
_cell.length_b   1.000
_cell.length_c   1.000
_cell.angle_alpha   90.00
_cell.angle_beta   90.00
_cell.angle_gamma   90.00
#
_symmetry.space_group_name_H-M   'P 1'
#
loop_
_entity.id
_entity.type
_entity.pdbx_description
1 polymer ?
#
loop_
_entity_poly.entity_id
_entity_poly.type
_entity_poly.pdbx_seq_one_letter_code
_entity_poly.pdbx_strand_id
1 'polypeptide(L)'
;MASERIAKHRAAVLRPILELEKKGEPISAAIGDAAWELGLAKSHTWSLYRRLRENDARATALELDRRGPKPGSKRIAEDVEIMIDESLRRYYLVRERSSFLRIWREIRAECEAKGFQPPTRKTVKARLDAMDQREVFRKRRGAEEADKVFAARPGRLEVSAPLEVVQIDHTTSDITLVPAVPKLRHRTQM
;
A
#
# COMPACT_ATOMS: atom_id res chain seq x y z
N MET A 1 0.05 15.19 8.13
CA MET A 1 1.04 16.20 8.58
C MET A 1 0.69 17.62 8.13
N ALA A 2 0.81 17.99 6.85
CA ALA A 2 0.52 19.38 6.42
C ALA A 2 -0.97 19.78 6.57
N SER A 3 -1.91 18.90 6.18
CA SER A 3 -3.36 19.16 6.31
C SER A 3 -3.80 19.36 7.76
N GLU A 4 -3.32 18.52 8.67
CA GLU A 4 -3.63 18.59 10.10
C GLU A 4 -3.12 19.89 10.74
N ARG A 5 -1.90 20.32 10.40
CA ARG A 5 -1.34 21.60 10.90
C ARG A 5 -2.19 22.79 10.44
N ILE A 6 -2.61 22.80 9.18
CA ILE A 6 -3.48 23.84 8.61
C ILE A 6 -4.85 23.82 9.30
N ALA A 7 -5.43 22.64 9.53
CA ALA A 7 -6.71 22.49 10.19
C ALA A 7 -6.68 22.98 11.66
N LYS A 8 -5.62 22.64 12.40
CA LYS A 8 -5.38 23.13 13.76
C LYS A 8 -5.26 24.65 13.82
N HIS A 9 -4.49 25.24 12.90
CA HIS A 9 -4.34 26.69 12.83
C HIS A 9 -5.67 27.40 12.52
N ARG A 10 -6.41 26.94 11.51
CA ARG A 10 -7.75 27.49 11.18
C ARG A 10 -8.72 27.37 12.36
N ALA A 11 -8.71 26.24 13.07
CA ALA A 11 -9.57 26.05 14.24
C ALA A 11 -9.20 27.00 15.38
N ALA A 12 -7.91 27.27 15.60
CA ALA A 12 -7.47 28.21 16.63
C ALA A 12 -7.99 29.63 16.38
N VAL A 13 -7.99 30.08 15.12
CA VAL A 13 -8.49 31.41 14.73
C VAL A 13 -10.02 31.50 14.80
N LEU A 14 -10.74 30.43 14.44
CA LEU A 14 -12.21 30.46 14.34
C LEU A 14 -12.94 30.13 15.65
N ARG A 15 -12.30 29.45 16.61
CA ARG A 15 -12.91 29.11 17.91
C ARG A 15 -13.37 30.31 18.74
N PRO A 16 -12.58 31.39 18.88
CA PRO A 16 -13.02 32.59 19.60
C PRO A 16 -14.33 33.17 19.05
N ILE A 17 -14.55 33.07 17.74
CA ILE A 17 -15.75 33.59 17.07
C ILE A 17 -17.01 32.79 17.48
N LEU A 18 -16.87 31.49 17.74
CA LEU A 18 -17.97 30.66 18.26
C LEU A 18 -18.42 31.12 19.66
N GLU A 19 -17.48 31.59 20.48
CA GLU A 19 -17.80 32.12 21.82
C GLU A 19 -18.46 33.50 21.74
N LEU A 20 -18.09 34.34 20.76
CA LEU A 20 -18.77 35.60 20.48
C LEU A 20 -20.22 35.37 20.02
N GLU A 21 -20.46 34.39 19.15
CA GLU A 21 -21.83 34.02 18.73
C GLU A 21 -22.69 33.56 19.91
N LYS A 22 -22.14 32.72 20.80
CA LYS A 22 -22.86 32.26 22.01
C LYS A 22 -23.25 33.42 22.94
N LYS A 23 -22.45 34.49 22.96
CA LYS A 23 -22.74 35.71 23.72
C LYS A 23 -23.74 36.65 23.03
N GLY A 24 -24.17 36.32 21.80
CA GLY A 24 -25.10 37.14 21.01
C GLY A 24 -24.44 38.32 20.29
N GLU A 25 -23.11 38.33 20.18
CA GLU A 25 -22.37 39.42 19.54
C GLU A 25 -22.32 39.29 18.00
N PRO A 26 -22.23 40.40 17.26
CA PRO A 26 -22.16 40.36 15.81
C PRO A 26 -20.81 39.79 15.32
N ILE A 27 -20.86 38.59 14.72
CA ILE A 27 -19.66 37.87 14.27
C ILE A 27 -19.11 38.26 12.88
N SER A 28 -19.82 39.10 12.12
CA SER A 28 -19.46 39.41 10.72
C SER A 28 -18.12 40.14 10.57
N ALA A 29 -17.80 41.02 11.52
CA ALA A 29 -16.51 41.73 11.57
C ALA A 29 -15.37 40.77 11.94
N ALA A 30 -15.56 39.99 13.01
CA ALA A 30 -14.59 38.98 13.45
C ALA A 30 -14.28 37.92 12.37
N ILE A 31 -15.27 37.52 11.57
CA ILE A 31 -15.05 36.64 10.41
C ILE A 31 -14.22 37.33 9.31
N GLY A 32 -14.38 38.65 9.14
CA GLY A 32 -13.55 39.45 8.24
C GLY A 32 -12.09 39.48 8.68
N ASP A 33 -11.84 39.70 9.96
CA ASP A 33 -10.48 39.72 10.54
C ASP A 33 -9.82 38.35 10.44
N ALA A 34 -10.56 37.28 10.78
CA ALA A 34 -10.10 35.91 10.61
C ALA A 34 -9.81 35.54 9.15
N ALA A 35 -10.58 36.08 8.19
CA ALA A 35 -10.31 35.87 6.77
C ALA A 35 -8.99 36.53 6.34
N TRP A 36 -8.68 37.71 6.87
CA TRP A 36 -7.41 38.41 6.64
C TRP A 36 -6.24 37.65 7.27
N GLU A 37 -6.37 37.23 8.54
CA GLU A 37 -5.34 36.45 9.26
C GLU A 37 -5.03 35.12 8.56
N LEU A 38 -6.07 34.40 8.10
CA LEU A 38 -5.91 33.11 7.43
C LEU A 38 -5.52 33.23 5.95
N GLY A 39 -5.53 34.45 5.37
CA GLY A 39 -5.31 34.69 3.95
C GLY A 39 -6.35 34.02 3.05
N LEU A 40 -7.62 33.95 3.50
CA LEU A 40 -8.71 33.27 2.82
C LEU A 40 -9.78 34.27 2.34
N ALA A 41 -10.51 33.90 1.29
CA ALA A 41 -11.70 34.64 0.90
C ALA A 41 -12.75 34.61 2.03
N LYS A 42 -13.42 35.74 2.29
CA LYS A 42 -14.44 35.86 3.35
C LYS A 42 -15.53 34.78 3.25
N SER A 43 -15.94 34.41 2.04
CA SER A 43 -16.90 33.33 1.79
C SER A 43 -16.39 31.94 2.20
N HIS A 44 -15.10 31.66 1.99
CA HIS A 44 -14.46 30.41 2.41
C HIS A 44 -14.35 30.35 3.93
N THR A 45 -13.96 31.46 4.58
CA THR A 45 -13.90 31.57 6.05
C THR A 45 -15.27 31.33 6.68
N TRP A 46 -16.34 31.88 6.10
CA TRP A 46 -17.71 31.57 6.50
C TRP A 46 -18.08 30.08 6.37
N SER A 47 -17.61 29.40 5.34
CA SER A 47 -17.82 27.96 5.16
C SER A 47 -17.08 27.14 6.21
N LEU A 48 -15.82 27.50 6.51
CA LEU A 48 -15.04 26.85 7.56
C LEU A 48 -15.65 27.10 8.95
N TYR A 49 -16.11 28.32 9.23
CA TYR A 49 -16.80 28.66 10.47
C TYR A 49 -18.05 27.79 10.67
N ARG A 50 -18.90 27.67 9.66
CA ARG A 50 -20.10 26.81 9.70
C ARG A 50 -19.74 25.35 9.95
N ARG A 51 -18.75 24.81 9.22
CA ARG A 51 -18.27 23.44 9.43
C ARG A 51 -17.75 23.22 10.85
N LEU A 52 -17.00 24.18 11.39
CA LEU A 52 -16.47 24.09 12.75
C LEU A 52 -17.60 24.11 13.80
N ARG A 53 -18.61 24.95 13.59
CA ARG A 53 -19.81 25.03 14.43
C ARG A 53 -20.63 23.73 14.44
N GLU A 54 -20.83 23.13 13.27
CA GLU A 54 -21.60 21.89 13.09
C GLU A 54 -20.88 20.64 13.63
N ASN A 55 -19.56 20.71 13.87
CA ASN A 55 -18.74 19.57 14.28
C ASN A 55 -18.11 19.76 15.68
N ASP A 56 -18.83 20.38 16.62
CA ASP A 56 -18.43 20.59 18.02
C ASP A 56 -17.06 21.28 18.20
N ALA A 57 -16.72 22.25 17.34
CA ALA A 57 -15.44 22.97 17.37
C ALA A 57 -14.18 22.09 17.24
N ARG A 58 -14.33 20.86 16.70
CA ARG A 58 -13.21 19.94 16.46
C ARG A 58 -12.38 20.40 15.26
N ALA A 59 -11.06 20.48 15.46
CA ALA A 59 -10.13 20.87 14.39
C ALA A 59 -10.13 19.88 13.22
N THR A 60 -10.46 18.60 13.48
CA THR A 60 -10.57 17.56 12.45
C THR A 60 -11.60 17.88 11.36
N ALA A 61 -12.64 18.66 11.68
CA ALA A 61 -13.66 19.08 10.72
C ALA A 61 -13.13 20.08 9.66
N LEU A 62 -11.97 20.70 9.92
CA LEU A 62 -11.31 21.63 9.02
C LEU A 62 -10.17 21.00 8.24
N GLU A 63 -9.96 19.68 8.39
CA GLU A 63 -9.06 18.96 7.50
C GLU A 63 -9.59 19.03 6.08
N LEU A 64 -8.67 19.31 5.15
CA LEU A 64 -9.00 19.25 3.73
C LEU A 64 -9.22 17.77 3.39
N ASP A 65 -10.45 17.43 3.01
CA ASP A 65 -10.72 16.15 2.36
C ASP A 65 -9.75 15.98 1.19
N ARG A 66 -9.16 14.80 1.08
CA ARG A 66 -8.36 14.45 -0.10
C ARG A 66 -9.27 14.54 -1.32
N ARG A 67 -8.97 15.47 -2.21
CA ARG A 67 -9.63 15.54 -3.52
C ARG A 67 -9.35 14.24 -4.28
N GLY A 68 -10.40 13.60 -4.78
CA GLY A 68 -10.31 12.39 -5.57
C GLY A 68 -11.12 11.22 -5.01
N PRO A 69 -11.15 10.07 -5.71
CA PRO A 69 -11.78 8.86 -5.23
C PRO A 69 -11.27 8.47 -3.84
N LYS A 70 -12.20 8.15 -2.93
CA LYS A 70 -11.86 7.69 -1.58
C LYS A 70 -11.01 6.41 -1.68
N PRO A 71 -10.02 6.22 -0.80
CA PRO A 71 -9.31 4.95 -0.69
C PRO A 71 -10.32 3.79 -0.58
N GLY A 72 -10.16 2.76 -1.40
CA GLY A 72 -11.10 1.63 -1.47
C GLY A 72 -12.32 1.83 -2.38
N SER A 73 -12.51 3.00 -3.01
CA SER A 73 -13.59 3.15 -3.98
C SER A 73 -13.34 2.28 -5.22
N LYS A 74 -14.24 1.35 -5.49
CA LYS A 74 -14.26 0.54 -6.70
C LYS A 74 -15.06 1.26 -7.79
N ARG A 75 -14.59 1.22 -9.04
CA ARG A 75 -15.20 1.89 -10.21
C ARG A 75 -15.61 0.91 -11.31
N ILE A 76 -15.44 -0.38 -11.07
CA ILE A 76 -15.86 -1.45 -11.98
C ILE A 76 -17.10 -2.11 -11.39
N ALA A 77 -17.90 -2.76 -12.24
CA ALA A 77 -19.10 -3.47 -11.80
C ALA A 77 -18.73 -4.57 -10.80
N GLU A 78 -19.61 -4.84 -9.82
CA GLU A 78 -19.35 -5.84 -8.79
C GLU A 78 -19.17 -7.23 -9.39
N ASP A 79 -19.91 -7.56 -10.46
CA ASP A 79 -19.73 -8.84 -11.18
C ASP A 79 -18.32 -9.00 -11.76
N VAL A 80 -17.69 -7.90 -12.20
CA VAL A 80 -16.31 -7.90 -12.68
C VAL A 80 -15.32 -8.05 -11.52
N GLU A 81 -15.61 -7.46 -10.36
CA GLU A 81 -14.80 -7.68 -9.15
C GLU A 81 -14.80 -9.15 -8.73
N ILE A 82 -15.98 -9.78 -8.72
CA ILE A 82 -16.15 -11.20 -8.39
C ILE A 82 -15.36 -12.07 -9.38
N MET A 83 -15.53 -11.82 -10.68
CA MET A 83 -14.80 -12.54 -11.73
C MET A 83 -13.28 -12.42 -11.58
N ILE A 84 -12.77 -11.23 -11.23
CA ILE A 84 -11.34 -11.02 -10.98
C ILE A 84 -10.87 -11.85 -9.79
N ASP A 85 -11.59 -11.80 -8.66
CA ASP A 85 -11.21 -12.54 -7.45
C ASP A 85 -11.21 -14.06 -7.70
N GLU A 86 -12.27 -14.59 -8.32
CA GLU A 86 -12.39 -16.00 -8.68
C GLU A 86 -11.27 -16.44 -9.63
N SER A 87 -10.98 -15.65 -10.66
CA SER A 87 -9.92 -15.95 -11.63
C SER A 87 -8.54 -15.94 -10.98
N LEU A 88 -8.26 -14.98 -10.10
CA LEU A 88 -6.99 -14.93 -9.38
C LEU A 88 -6.84 -16.12 -8.42
N ARG A 89 -7.89 -16.47 -7.68
CA ARG A 89 -7.86 -17.64 -6.78
C ARG A 89 -7.67 -18.95 -7.54
N ARG A 90 -8.36 -19.11 -8.67
CA ARG A 90 -8.33 -20.35 -9.45
C ARG A 90 -7.03 -20.52 -10.23
N TYR A 91 -6.55 -19.46 -10.87
CA TYR A 91 -5.45 -19.58 -11.85
C TYR A 91 -4.14 -18.93 -11.40
N TYR A 92 -4.16 -17.93 -10.51
CA TYR A 92 -2.95 -17.27 -10.02
C TYR A 92 -2.43 -17.88 -8.72
N LEU A 93 -3.34 -18.19 -7.78
CA LEU A 93 -3.02 -18.72 -6.45
C LEU A 93 -2.84 -20.24 -6.43
N VAL A 94 -2.18 -20.77 -7.44
CA VAL A 94 -1.81 -22.18 -7.58
C VAL A 94 -0.30 -22.32 -7.69
N ARG A 95 0.20 -23.51 -7.39
CA ARG A 95 1.64 -23.81 -7.43
C ARG A 95 2.19 -23.78 -8.86
N GLU A 96 1.39 -24.18 -9.84
CA GLU A 96 1.70 -24.08 -11.25
C GLU A 96 1.56 -22.63 -11.73
N ARG A 97 2.66 -22.01 -12.13
CA ARG A 97 2.73 -20.56 -12.31
C ARG A 97 2.21 -20.14 -13.68
N SER A 98 0.89 -20.01 -13.79
CA SER A 98 0.26 -19.29 -14.90
C SER A 98 0.80 -17.87 -15.00
N SER A 99 1.07 -17.41 -16.23
CA SER A 99 1.46 -16.02 -16.48
C SER A 99 0.32 -15.07 -16.11
N PHE A 100 0.63 -14.01 -15.38
CA PHE A 100 -0.35 -12.96 -15.05
C PHE A 100 -1.00 -12.36 -16.30
N LEU A 101 -0.24 -12.22 -17.39
CA LEU A 101 -0.75 -11.72 -18.67
C LEU A 101 -1.73 -12.68 -19.34
N ARG A 102 -1.62 -13.99 -19.08
CA ARG A 102 -2.59 -14.97 -19.57
C ARG A 102 -3.91 -14.81 -18.82
N ILE A 103 -3.84 -14.80 -17.49
CA ILE A 103 -5.03 -14.67 -16.63
C ILE A 103 -5.76 -13.35 -16.89
N TRP A 104 -5.05 -12.24 -17.04
CA TRP A 104 -5.68 -10.97 -17.41
C TRP A 104 -6.38 -11.02 -18.78
N ARG A 105 -5.81 -11.71 -19.77
CA ARG A 105 -6.44 -11.89 -21.08
C ARG A 105 -7.71 -12.73 -20.99
N GLU A 106 -7.71 -13.77 -20.16
CA GLU A 106 -8.89 -14.61 -19.90
C GLU A 106 -10.01 -13.80 -19.23
N ILE A 107 -9.69 -13.07 -18.15
CA ILE A 107 -10.66 -12.16 -17.48
C ILE A 107 -11.25 -11.16 -18.48
N ARG A 108 -10.39 -10.59 -19.33
CA ARG A 108 -10.83 -9.63 -20.36
C ARG A 108 -11.81 -10.28 -21.34
N ALA A 109 -11.47 -11.45 -21.89
CA ALA A 109 -12.31 -12.16 -22.83
C ALA A 109 -13.66 -12.56 -22.20
N GLU A 110 -13.66 -12.98 -20.94
CA GLU A 110 -14.88 -13.32 -20.21
C GLU A 110 -15.76 -12.09 -19.93
N CYS A 111 -15.16 -10.94 -19.58
CA CYS A 111 -15.88 -9.68 -19.46
C CYS A 111 -16.53 -9.26 -20.77
N GLU A 112 -15.77 -9.34 -21.88
CA GLU A 112 -16.26 -9.00 -23.22
C GLU A 112 -17.42 -9.92 -23.64
N ALA A 113 -17.31 -11.23 -23.39
CA ALA A 113 -18.38 -12.19 -23.69
C ALA A 113 -19.67 -11.95 -22.88
N LYS A 114 -19.55 -11.45 -21.65
CA LYS A 114 -20.69 -11.13 -20.77
C LYS A 114 -21.20 -9.69 -20.94
N GLY A 115 -20.61 -8.90 -21.85
CA GLY A 115 -21.02 -7.52 -22.10
C GLY A 115 -20.57 -6.51 -21.03
N PHE A 116 -19.65 -6.88 -20.15
CA PHE A 116 -19.08 -5.97 -19.17
C PHE A 116 -17.92 -5.16 -19.74
N GLN A 117 -17.70 -3.96 -19.18
CA GLN A 117 -16.51 -3.17 -19.49
C GLN A 117 -15.26 -3.88 -18.95
N PRO A 118 -14.32 -4.28 -19.82
CA PRO A 118 -13.19 -5.09 -19.41
C PRO A 118 -12.22 -4.30 -18.51
N PRO A 119 -11.71 -4.91 -17.43
CA PRO A 119 -10.80 -4.24 -16.53
C PRO A 119 -9.41 -4.06 -17.18
N THR A 120 -8.79 -2.91 -16.90
CA THR A 120 -7.40 -2.71 -17.32
C THR A 120 -6.45 -3.66 -16.58
N ARG A 121 -5.30 -3.95 -17.18
CA ARG A 121 -4.25 -4.75 -16.52
C ARG A 121 -3.85 -4.18 -15.15
N LYS A 122 -3.80 -2.85 -15.04
CA LYS A 122 -3.49 -2.15 -13.78
C LYS A 122 -4.57 -2.40 -12.72
N THR A 123 -5.84 -2.43 -13.12
CA THR A 123 -6.96 -2.73 -12.21
C THR A 123 -6.81 -4.13 -11.60
N VAL A 124 -6.61 -5.16 -12.44
CA VAL A 124 -6.43 -6.55 -11.96
C VAL A 124 -5.17 -6.67 -11.11
N LYS A 125 -4.08 -6.00 -11.50
CA LYS A 125 -2.84 -5.99 -10.72
C LYS A 125 -3.03 -5.34 -9.34
N ALA A 126 -3.77 -4.24 -9.27
CA ALA A 126 -4.09 -3.59 -8.01
C ALA A 126 -4.95 -4.48 -7.09
N ARG A 127 -5.83 -5.33 -7.64
CA ARG A 127 -6.58 -6.32 -6.85
C ARG A 127 -5.67 -7.41 -6.31
N LEU A 128 -4.76 -7.91 -7.14
CA LEU A 128 -3.75 -8.88 -6.70
C LEU A 128 -2.83 -8.30 -5.62
N ASP A 129 -2.41 -7.04 -5.75
CA ASP A 129 -1.52 -6.39 -4.78
C ASP A 129 -2.23 -6.05 -3.46
N ALA A 130 -3.57 -5.95 -3.48
CA ALA A 130 -4.40 -5.76 -2.28
C ALA A 130 -4.68 -7.08 -1.52
N MET A 131 -4.41 -8.25 -2.12
CA MET A 131 -4.49 -9.54 -1.42
C MET A 131 -3.35 -9.66 -0.39
N ASP A 132 -3.50 -10.59 0.58
CA ASP A 132 -2.41 -10.90 1.50
C ASP A 132 -1.21 -11.46 0.74
N GLN A 133 -0.17 -10.64 0.60
CA GLN A 133 1.03 -11.00 -0.14
C GLN A 133 1.77 -12.20 0.47
N ARG A 134 1.67 -12.41 1.78
CA ARG A 134 2.25 -13.60 2.43
C ARG A 134 1.52 -14.86 1.96
N GLU A 135 0.19 -14.85 1.95
CA GLU A 135 -0.62 -15.97 1.46
C GLU A 135 -0.38 -16.22 -0.03
N VAL A 136 -0.36 -15.16 -0.84
CA VAL A 136 -0.07 -15.23 -2.28
C VAL A 136 1.29 -15.90 -2.53
N PHE A 137 2.33 -15.44 -1.84
CA PHE A 137 3.68 -15.97 -2.01
C PHE A 137 3.77 -17.41 -1.50
N ARG A 138 3.14 -17.72 -0.37
CA ARG A 138 3.07 -19.08 0.19
C ARG A 138 2.43 -20.06 -0.78
N LYS A 139 1.30 -19.71 -1.42
CA LYS A 139 0.64 -20.57 -2.42
C LYS A 139 1.50 -20.78 -3.67
N ARG A 140 2.27 -19.77 -4.08
CA ARG A 140 3.05 -19.80 -5.34
C ARG A 140 4.49 -20.29 -5.22
N ARG A 141 5.09 -20.19 -4.03
CA ARG A 141 6.50 -20.56 -3.77
C ARG A 141 6.68 -21.58 -2.65
N GLY A 142 5.65 -21.81 -1.85
CA GLY A 142 5.71 -22.70 -0.68
C GLY A 142 5.89 -21.92 0.62
N ALA A 143 5.68 -22.62 1.74
CA ALA A 143 5.76 -22.04 3.08
C ALA A 143 7.19 -21.59 3.43
N GLU A 144 8.19 -22.44 3.15
CA GLU A 144 9.59 -22.14 3.48
C GLU A 144 10.09 -20.87 2.79
N GLU A 145 9.84 -20.74 1.50
CA GLU A 145 10.21 -19.54 0.74
C GLU A 145 9.43 -18.29 1.21
N ALA A 146 8.17 -18.45 1.61
CA ALA A 146 7.40 -17.35 2.17
C ALA A 146 7.96 -16.92 3.54
N ASP A 147 8.33 -17.86 4.40
CA ASP A 147 8.89 -17.52 5.71
C ASP A 147 10.27 -16.87 5.58
N LYS A 148 11.08 -17.23 4.58
CA LYS A 148 12.33 -16.52 4.28
C LYS A 148 12.12 -15.02 3.99
N VAL A 149 10.99 -14.66 3.36
CA VAL A 149 10.70 -13.29 2.93
C VAL A 149 9.86 -12.50 3.95
N PHE A 150 8.88 -13.16 4.58
CA PHE A 150 7.85 -12.50 5.39
C PHE A 150 7.93 -12.82 6.89
N ALA A 151 8.68 -13.85 7.31
CA ALA A 151 8.80 -14.12 8.74
C ALA A 151 9.68 -13.06 9.39
N ALA A 152 9.20 -12.50 10.50
CA ALA A 152 10.03 -11.69 11.36
C ALA A 152 11.16 -12.56 11.93
N ARG A 153 12.38 -12.03 11.93
CA ARG A 153 13.54 -12.64 12.62
C ARG A 153 13.90 -11.75 13.81
N PRO A 154 13.09 -11.76 14.88
CA PRO A 154 13.39 -10.99 16.07
C PRO A 154 14.63 -11.59 16.75
N GLY A 155 15.55 -10.72 17.17
CA GLY A 155 16.82 -11.11 17.78
C GLY A 155 17.99 -10.42 17.09
N ARG A 156 18.98 -10.02 17.88
CA ARG A 156 20.26 -9.53 17.39
C ARG A 156 21.31 -10.58 17.74
N LEU A 157 22.23 -10.85 16.82
CA LEU A 157 23.41 -11.65 17.15
C LEU A 157 24.32 -10.77 18.02
N GLU A 158 24.31 -11.02 19.33
CA GLU A 158 25.21 -10.38 20.28
C GLU A 158 26.36 -11.34 20.58
N VAL A 159 27.59 -10.85 20.33
CA VAL A 159 28.84 -11.54 20.62
C VAL A 159 29.72 -10.58 21.40
N SER A 160 30.33 -11.10 22.46
CA SER A 160 31.17 -10.40 23.44
C SER A 160 32.66 -10.60 23.20
N ALA A 161 33.06 -11.61 22.43
CA ALA A 161 34.46 -11.93 22.14
C ALA A 161 34.70 -12.36 20.66
N PRO A 162 35.92 -12.16 20.13
CA PRO A 162 36.32 -12.72 18.84
C PRO A 162 36.18 -14.25 18.81
N LEU A 163 35.72 -14.80 17.68
CA LEU A 163 35.48 -16.24 17.46
C LEU A 163 34.42 -16.89 18.36
N GLU A 164 33.63 -16.11 19.11
CA GLU A 164 32.51 -16.61 19.90
C GLU A 164 31.42 -17.26 19.03
N VAL A 165 31.24 -16.75 17.80
CA VAL A 165 30.40 -17.37 16.77
C VAL A 165 31.19 -17.43 15.47
N VAL A 166 31.24 -18.62 14.87
CA VAL A 166 31.83 -18.86 13.55
C VAL A 166 30.72 -19.28 12.59
N GLN A 167 30.52 -18.51 11.53
CA GLN A 167 29.62 -18.86 10.43
C GLN A 167 30.44 -19.42 9.27
N ILE A 168 30.10 -20.63 8.86
CA ILE A 168 30.65 -21.26 7.66
C ILE A 168 29.54 -21.22 6.62
N ASP A 169 29.73 -20.43 5.57
CA ASP A 169 28.83 -20.42 4.43
C ASP A 169 29.46 -21.14 3.24
N HIS A 170 28.64 -21.79 2.42
CA HIS A 170 29.08 -22.45 1.20
C HIS A 170 28.55 -21.67 0.00
N THR A 171 29.46 -21.20 -0.84
CA THR A 171 29.08 -20.50 -2.07
C THR A 171 29.17 -21.46 -3.23
N THR A 172 28.03 -21.80 -3.82
CA THR A 172 28.00 -22.57 -5.07
C THR A 172 28.73 -21.78 -6.16
N SER A 173 29.72 -22.41 -6.79
CA SER A 173 30.51 -21.80 -7.87
C SER A 173 30.36 -22.63 -9.13
N ASP A 174 30.03 -21.99 -10.25
CA ASP A 174 29.90 -22.65 -11.56
C ASP A 174 31.28 -22.86 -12.19
N ILE A 175 32.07 -23.78 -11.62
CA ILE A 175 33.43 -24.09 -12.08
C ILE A 175 33.58 -25.57 -12.39
N THR A 176 34.28 -25.86 -13.50
CA THR A 176 34.76 -27.21 -13.80
C THR A 176 36.15 -27.37 -13.19
N LEU A 177 36.24 -28.10 -12.08
CA LEU A 177 37.50 -28.37 -11.42
C LEU A 177 38.24 -29.51 -12.14
N VAL A 178 39.42 -29.22 -12.71
CA VAL A 178 40.31 -30.26 -13.27
C VAL A 178 41.40 -30.58 -12.25
N PRO A 179 41.48 -31.81 -11.72
CA PRO A 179 42.49 -32.17 -10.73
C PRO A 179 43.89 -32.19 -11.35
N ALA A 180 44.88 -31.72 -10.61
CA ALA A 180 46.28 -31.64 -11.05
C ALA A 180 47.01 -33.00 -11.10
N VAL A 181 46.32 -34.11 -10.84
CA VAL A 181 46.96 -35.43 -10.81
C VAL A 181 47.35 -35.81 -12.25
N PRO A 182 48.64 -36.08 -12.53
CA PRO A 182 49.03 -36.62 -13.82
C PRO A 182 48.29 -37.94 -14.02
N LYS A 183 47.63 -38.12 -15.16
CA LYS A 183 47.09 -39.43 -15.53
C LYS A 183 48.23 -40.44 -15.49
N LEU A 184 48.29 -41.26 -14.44
CA LEU A 184 49.11 -42.47 -14.42
C LEU A 184 48.60 -43.35 -15.57
N ARG A 185 49.27 -43.24 -16.71
CA ARG A 185 49.08 -44.17 -17.82
C ARG A 185 49.57 -45.51 -17.31
N HIS A 186 48.65 -46.39 -16.90
CA HIS A 186 48.96 -47.80 -16.83
C HIS A 186 49.29 -48.26 -18.26
N ARG A 187 50.59 -48.31 -18.57
CA ARG A 187 51.12 -49.09 -19.68
C ARG A 187 50.90 -50.55 -19.31
N THR A 188 49.83 -51.15 -19.81
CA THR A 188 49.79 -52.60 -19.99
C THR A 188 50.81 -52.91 -21.09
N GLN A 189 52.00 -53.37 -20.70
CA GLN A 189 52.88 -54.09 -21.61
C GLN A 189 52.34 -55.52 -21.77
N MET A 190 52.67 -56.10 -22.93
CA MET A 190 52.14 -57.33 -23.52
C MET A 190 52.04 -58.53 -22.59
#